data_AF-Q2LRV3-F1
#
_entry.id   AF-Q2LRV3-F1
#
_cell.length_a   1.000
_cell.length_b   1.000
_cell.length_c   1.000
_cell.angle_alpha   90.00
_cell.angle_beta   90.00
_cell.angle_gamma   90.00
#
_symmetry.space_group_name_H-M   'P 1'
#
loop_
_entity.id
_entity.type
_entity.pdbx_description
1 polymer ?
#
loop_
_entity_poly.entity_id
_entity_poly.type
_entity_poly.pdbx_seq_one_letter_code
_entity_poly.pdbx_strand_id
1 'polypeptide(L)'
;MVYREDRMMPCLRAVLNFVALAFLFASIASCSHFMYPPTPSEQKTTTSPADKTPTPPAQKTTASPADKISTLPAQKTATSSADKTKRHIVISAQNPQKGIESFRIQCARNPQDQALIKEYIKGLEDLRSSADSASAKGDFTSAGRLYKVLFVNYQEFRPFTTMLSFDRDYLHAKLSYCKTILSGKGFEEYRKGRLSEAISYWQDYLSIDPSDEGIRKAVNTASDQRKNLKQTN
;
A
#
# COMPACT_ATOMS: atom_id res chain seq x y z
N MET A 1 -45.75 -5.09 64.15
CA MET A 1 -45.43 -6.00 63.04
C MET A 1 -44.30 -5.37 62.23
N VAL A 2 -43.32 -6.16 61.81
CA VAL A 2 -42.16 -5.69 61.02
C VAL A 2 -42.39 -6.06 59.56
N TYR A 3 -42.21 -5.10 58.65
CA TYR A 3 -41.74 -5.41 57.30
C TYR A 3 -40.64 -4.43 56.92
N ARG A 4 -39.60 -4.96 56.28
CA ARG A 4 -38.29 -4.32 56.05
C ARG A 4 -38.02 -4.40 54.56
N GLU A 5 -38.39 -3.36 53.81
CA GLU A 5 -38.04 -3.26 52.40
C GLU A 5 -36.60 -2.77 52.28
N ASP A 6 -35.71 -3.68 51.88
CA ASP A 6 -34.29 -3.42 51.72
C ASP A 6 -33.77 -4.20 50.50
N ARG A 7 -32.93 -3.55 49.69
CA ARG A 7 -32.16 -4.09 48.55
C ARG A 7 -32.93 -4.64 47.34
N MET A 8 -33.25 -3.74 46.40
CA MET A 8 -33.17 -4.05 44.97
C MET A 8 -31.77 -3.64 44.45
N MET A 9 -30.95 -4.61 44.03
CA MET A 9 -29.55 -4.39 43.63
C MET A 9 -29.41 -3.61 42.30
N PRO A 10 -28.46 -2.66 42.17
CA PRO A 10 -28.29 -1.87 40.96
C PRO A 10 -27.87 -2.69 39.71
N CYS A 11 -27.31 -3.88 39.89
CA CYS A 11 -26.92 -4.76 38.78
C CYS A 11 -28.11 -5.18 37.88
N LEU A 12 -29.33 -5.29 38.42
CA LEU A 12 -30.46 -5.82 37.65
C LEU A 12 -30.97 -4.84 36.58
N ARG A 13 -30.81 -3.53 36.80
CA ARG A 13 -31.16 -2.49 35.81
C ARG A 13 -30.19 -2.39 34.64
N ALA A 14 -28.92 -2.79 34.82
CA ALA A 14 -27.92 -2.75 33.76
C ALA A 14 -28.13 -3.86 32.71
N VAL A 15 -28.58 -5.05 33.12
CA VAL A 15 -28.75 -6.21 32.24
C VAL A 15 -29.92 -6.00 31.26
N LEU A 16 -31.05 -5.45 31.72
CA LEU A 16 -32.21 -5.20 30.83
C LEU A 16 -31.90 -4.20 29.71
N ASN A 17 -31.11 -3.15 29.97
CA ASN A 17 -30.76 -2.16 28.96
C ASN A 17 -29.79 -2.70 27.89
N PHE A 18 -29.02 -3.74 28.18
CA PHE A 18 -28.06 -4.30 27.21
C PHE A 18 -28.70 -5.23 26.19
N VAL A 19 -29.82 -5.88 26.53
CA VAL A 19 -30.56 -6.78 25.61
C VAL A 19 -31.34 -5.99 24.56
N ALA A 20 -31.86 -4.80 24.90
CA ALA A 20 -32.65 -3.97 24.00
C ALA A 20 -31.87 -3.41 22.80
N LEU A 21 -30.55 -3.20 22.93
CA LEU A 21 -29.72 -2.63 21.85
C LEU A 21 -29.30 -3.67 20.79
N ALA A 22 -29.50 -4.97 21.05
CA ALA A 22 -29.09 -6.05 20.15
C ALA A 22 -30.12 -6.37 19.04
N PHE A 23 -31.36 -5.85 19.14
CA PHE A 23 -32.47 -6.21 18.24
C PHE A 23 -32.79 -5.21 17.12
N LEU A 24 -32.05 -4.09 17.00
CA LEU A 24 -32.36 -3.02 16.03
C LEU A 24 -31.56 -3.03 14.72
N PHE A 25 -30.65 -3.99 14.50
CA PHE A 25 -29.82 -4.08 13.27
C PHE A 25 -30.03 -5.36 12.46
N ALA A 26 -31.19 -6.00 12.59
CA ALA A 26 -31.56 -7.22 11.86
C ALA A 26 -32.83 -7.04 11.01
N SER A 27 -32.86 -6.05 10.11
CA SER A 27 -33.87 -5.96 9.04
C SER A 27 -33.51 -4.93 7.94
N ILE A 28 -32.65 -5.32 7.00
CA ILE A 28 -32.93 -5.15 5.56
C ILE A 28 -32.06 -6.13 4.76
N ALA A 29 -32.72 -7.04 4.04
CA ALA A 29 -32.10 -7.94 3.08
C ALA A 29 -32.68 -7.68 1.69
N SER A 30 -31.89 -8.02 0.67
CA SER A 30 -32.32 -8.21 -0.72
C SER A 30 -32.73 -6.98 -1.54
N CYS A 31 -31.88 -6.61 -2.50
CA CYS A 31 -32.33 -6.40 -3.88
C CYS A 31 -31.21 -6.76 -4.86
N SER A 32 -31.61 -7.17 -6.06
CA SER A 32 -30.80 -7.93 -7.01
C SER A 32 -30.03 -7.06 -8.00
N HIS A 33 -28.89 -7.57 -8.45
CA HIS A 33 -28.51 -7.68 -9.86
C HIS A 33 -28.93 -6.53 -10.83
N PHE A 34 -28.02 -5.59 -11.12
CA PHE A 34 -28.19 -4.70 -12.28
C PHE A 34 -26.87 -4.31 -12.98
N MET A 35 -26.73 -4.79 -14.21
CA MET A 35 -26.00 -4.25 -15.37
C MET A 35 -24.56 -3.70 -15.21
N TYR A 36 -23.63 -4.43 -15.83
CA TYR A 36 -22.44 -3.85 -16.47
C TYR A 36 -22.84 -2.94 -17.64
N PRO A 37 -22.21 -1.76 -17.83
CA PRO A 37 -22.22 -1.05 -19.11
C PRO A 37 -21.19 -1.65 -20.10
N PRO A 38 -21.42 -1.59 -21.42
CA PRO A 38 -20.53 -2.15 -22.43
C PRO A 38 -19.33 -1.24 -22.77
N THR A 39 -18.26 -1.85 -23.27
CA THR A 39 -17.10 -1.16 -23.87
C THR A 39 -17.43 -0.55 -25.24
N PRO A 40 -17.04 0.70 -25.52
CA PRO A 40 -17.02 1.24 -26.88
C PRO A 40 -15.87 0.63 -27.69
N SER A 41 -16.19 0.11 -28.87
CA SER A 41 -15.23 -0.41 -29.86
C SER A 41 -14.55 0.69 -30.67
N GLU A 42 -13.45 0.33 -31.34
CA GLU A 42 -12.74 1.16 -32.32
C GLU A 42 -13.67 1.81 -33.37
N GLN A 43 -13.37 3.06 -33.74
CA GLN A 43 -13.64 3.56 -35.09
C GLN A 43 -12.35 4.11 -35.71
N LYS A 44 -11.93 3.44 -36.79
CA LYS A 44 -10.81 3.78 -37.65
C LYS A 44 -11.38 4.32 -38.97
N THR A 45 -11.03 5.55 -39.33
CA THR A 45 -11.47 6.16 -40.59
C THR A 45 -10.31 6.79 -41.35
N THR A 46 -9.85 6.10 -42.39
CA THR A 46 -9.09 6.61 -43.54
C THR A 46 -10.01 7.50 -44.43
N THR A 47 -9.60 8.45 -45.29
CA THR A 47 -8.35 8.64 -46.06
C THR A 47 -8.34 10.00 -46.82
N SER A 48 -7.14 10.58 -47.09
CA SER A 48 -6.74 11.36 -48.30
C SER A 48 -7.43 12.71 -48.70
N PRO A 49 -6.84 13.51 -49.64
CA PRO A 49 -5.52 13.44 -50.29
C PRO A 49 -4.67 14.75 -50.18
N ALA A 50 -3.48 14.75 -50.81
CA ALA A 50 -2.46 15.81 -50.79
C ALA A 50 -2.58 16.85 -51.95
N ASP A 51 -1.80 17.95 -51.89
CA ASP A 51 -1.03 18.34 -53.08
C ASP A 51 0.29 19.14 -52.87
N LYS A 52 1.26 18.79 -53.74
CA LYS A 52 2.51 19.41 -54.25
C LYS A 52 3.29 20.55 -53.54
N THR A 53 4.60 20.29 -53.42
CA THR A 53 5.76 21.21 -53.38
C THR A 53 5.89 22.08 -54.66
N PRO A 54 6.65 23.20 -54.64
CA PRO A 54 8.01 23.14 -55.22
C PRO A 54 9.10 23.99 -54.52
N THR A 55 10.36 23.59 -54.72
CA THR A 55 11.66 24.24 -54.37
C THR A 55 12.50 24.38 -55.66
N PRO A 56 13.77 24.85 -55.67
CA PRO A 56 14.50 25.92 -54.96
C PRO A 56 15.09 26.94 -56.02
N PRO A 57 16.08 27.84 -55.75
CA PRO A 57 17.53 27.53 -55.50
C PRO A 57 18.16 28.37 -54.35
N ALA A 58 19.21 28.00 -53.59
CA ALA A 58 20.49 27.31 -53.81
C ALA A 58 21.67 28.19 -54.30
N GLN A 59 22.69 28.44 -53.44
CA GLN A 59 24.16 28.37 -53.68
C GLN A 59 24.96 28.85 -52.42
N LYS A 60 25.92 28.08 -51.85
CA LYS A 60 27.39 27.93 -52.14
C LYS A 60 28.25 29.09 -51.57
N THR A 61 29.49 28.98 -51.06
CA THR A 61 30.52 27.91 -50.83
C THR A 61 31.42 28.40 -49.64
N THR A 62 32.37 27.68 -49.02
CA THR A 62 33.80 27.43 -49.44
C THR A 62 34.59 26.55 -48.42
N ALA A 63 35.79 26.09 -48.80
CA ALA A 63 36.75 25.27 -48.02
C ALA A 63 38.22 25.78 -48.24
N SER A 64 39.34 25.23 -47.71
CA SER A 64 39.53 23.92 -47.05
C SER A 64 40.58 23.81 -45.89
N PRO A 65 41.93 23.72 -46.07
CA PRO A 65 42.66 22.64 -45.36
C PRO A 65 43.99 22.96 -44.61
N ALA A 66 44.47 21.93 -43.88
CA ALA A 66 45.83 21.68 -43.34
C ALA A 66 46.30 22.57 -42.14
N ASP A 67 47.11 22.11 -41.17
CA ASP A 67 48.30 21.23 -41.30
C ASP A 67 48.63 20.32 -40.06
N LYS A 68 49.86 19.79 -40.00
CA LYS A 68 50.25 18.44 -39.50
C LYS A 68 50.89 18.31 -38.08
N ILE A 69 50.48 17.24 -37.37
CA ILE A 69 51.14 16.38 -36.35
C ILE A 69 52.41 16.88 -35.59
N SER A 70 52.38 16.82 -34.25
CA SER A 70 53.54 16.43 -33.41
C SER A 70 53.11 15.71 -32.10
N THR A 71 54.06 15.08 -31.41
CA THR A 71 53.89 13.89 -30.53
C THR A 71 53.57 14.10 -29.04
N LEU A 72 53.04 13.03 -28.41
CA LEU A 72 52.80 12.81 -26.97
C LEU A 72 54.11 12.86 -26.12
N PRO A 73 54.09 12.93 -24.75
CA PRO A 73 53.28 12.09 -23.85
C PRO A 73 52.45 12.82 -22.76
N ALA A 74 51.54 12.07 -22.13
CA ALA A 74 50.84 12.28 -20.84
C ALA A 74 50.62 13.74 -20.34
N GLN A 75 49.40 14.18 -20.03
CA GLN A 75 48.51 13.50 -19.10
C GLN A 75 47.05 13.90 -19.35
N LYS A 76 46.30 13.04 -20.04
CA LYS A 76 44.87 13.26 -20.33
C LYS A 76 44.02 12.80 -19.16
N THR A 77 43.90 13.62 -18.12
CA THR A 77 42.88 13.45 -17.05
C THR A 77 41.48 13.79 -17.58
N ALA A 78 41.02 12.97 -18.54
CA ALA A 78 39.61 12.85 -18.82
C ALA A 78 38.96 12.15 -17.61
N THR A 79 38.35 12.92 -16.72
CA THR A 79 37.55 12.41 -15.60
C THR A 79 36.23 11.83 -16.12
N SER A 80 36.34 10.70 -16.81
CA SER A 80 35.23 9.92 -17.37
C SER A 80 35.63 8.44 -17.43
N SER A 81 35.68 7.79 -16.27
CA SER A 81 35.45 6.36 -16.14
C SER A 81 35.30 5.97 -14.66
N ALA A 82 34.21 5.27 -14.35
CA ALA A 82 34.09 4.35 -13.23
C ALA A 82 34.41 4.87 -11.80
N ASP A 83 33.59 5.79 -11.29
CA ASP A 83 32.96 5.48 -9.99
C ASP A 83 31.73 4.57 -10.24
N LYS A 84 32.02 3.31 -10.58
CA LYS A 84 31.04 2.22 -10.62
C LYS A 84 30.80 1.68 -9.21
N THR A 85 30.61 2.55 -8.22
CA THR A 85 29.88 2.17 -7.01
C THR A 85 28.52 1.62 -7.45
N LYS A 86 28.34 0.32 -7.32
CA LYS A 86 27.16 -0.43 -7.78
C LYS A 86 25.96 -0.05 -6.89
N ARG A 87 25.28 1.04 -7.24
CA ARG A 87 24.18 1.64 -6.44
C ARG A 87 22.92 0.78 -6.53
N HIS A 88 22.89 -0.29 -5.74
CA HIS A 88 21.76 -1.20 -5.66
C HIS A 88 20.67 -0.63 -4.72
N ILE A 89 19.44 -0.48 -5.21
CA ILE A 89 18.27 -0.13 -4.41
C ILE A 89 17.60 -1.41 -3.95
N VAL A 90 17.81 -1.76 -2.68
CA VAL A 90 17.13 -2.89 -2.04
C VAL A 90 15.85 -2.41 -1.37
N ILE A 91 14.71 -2.60 -2.05
CA ILE A 91 13.40 -2.60 -1.38
C ILE A 91 13.17 -4.02 -0.84
N SER A 92 13.41 -4.23 0.45
CA SER A 92 13.13 -5.52 1.10
C SER A 92 11.84 -5.46 1.90
N ALA A 93 11.18 -6.62 2.06
CA ALA A 93 9.97 -6.74 2.89
C ALA A 93 10.24 -6.37 4.38
N GLN A 94 11.49 -6.50 4.86
CA GLN A 94 11.84 -6.15 6.23
C GLN A 94 11.93 -4.64 6.47
N ASN A 95 12.35 -3.85 5.48
CA ASN A 95 12.55 -2.40 5.61
C ASN A 95 12.18 -1.61 4.33
N PRO A 96 10.94 -1.75 3.81
CA PRO A 96 10.59 -1.23 2.48
C PRO A 96 10.66 0.30 2.39
N GLN A 97 10.32 1.01 3.47
CA GLN A 97 10.44 2.47 3.60
C GLN A 97 11.85 2.97 3.27
N LYS A 98 12.89 2.27 3.75
CA LYS A 98 14.29 2.66 3.52
C LYS A 98 14.69 2.49 2.05
N GLY A 99 14.17 1.47 1.37
CA GLY A 99 14.41 1.25 -0.06
C GLY A 99 13.75 2.35 -0.92
N ILE A 100 12.51 2.71 -0.60
CA ILE A 100 11.76 3.78 -1.27
C ILE A 100 12.46 5.14 -1.09
N GLU A 101 12.87 5.49 0.13
CA GLU A 101 13.62 6.73 0.39
C GLU A 101 14.97 6.74 -0.33
N SER A 102 15.66 5.60 -0.40
CA SER A 102 16.94 5.47 -1.13
C SER A 102 16.78 5.69 -2.64
N PHE A 103 15.63 5.31 -3.23
CA PHE A 103 15.31 5.66 -4.61
C PHE A 103 15.07 7.16 -4.77
N ARG A 104 14.25 7.76 -3.90
CA ARG A 104 13.91 9.20 -3.93
C ARG A 104 15.17 10.08 -3.96
N ILE A 105 16.13 9.79 -3.08
CA ILE A 105 17.43 10.47 -3.02
C ILE A 105 18.25 10.30 -4.31
N GLN A 106 18.19 9.13 -4.95
CA GLN A 106 18.98 8.85 -6.15
C GLN A 106 18.35 9.43 -7.42
N CYS A 107 17.02 9.38 -7.56
CA CYS A 107 16.30 10.05 -8.65
C CYS A 107 16.45 11.58 -8.59
N ALA A 108 16.44 12.18 -7.39
CA ALA A 108 16.73 13.61 -7.26
C ALA A 108 18.13 14.01 -7.75
N ARG A 109 19.09 13.06 -7.79
CA ARG A 109 20.46 13.26 -8.30
C ARG A 109 20.58 12.94 -9.79
N ASN A 110 19.88 11.91 -10.28
CA ASN A 110 19.93 11.45 -11.67
C ASN A 110 18.52 11.13 -12.23
N PRO A 111 17.69 12.14 -12.57
CA PRO A 111 16.29 11.91 -12.97
C PRO A 111 16.09 11.11 -14.26
N GLN A 112 17.14 10.99 -15.08
CA GLN A 112 17.11 10.33 -16.40
C GLN A 112 17.67 8.89 -16.38
N ASP A 113 18.07 8.37 -15.21
CA ASP A 113 18.64 7.02 -15.10
C ASP A 113 17.57 5.93 -15.28
N GLN A 114 17.44 5.46 -16.51
CA GLN A 114 16.48 4.41 -16.89
C GLN A 114 16.81 3.04 -16.27
N ALA A 115 18.05 2.78 -15.83
CA ALA A 115 18.39 1.56 -15.12
C ALA A 115 17.89 1.62 -13.67
N LEU A 116 18.11 2.77 -13.01
CA LEU A 116 17.62 3.05 -11.67
C LEU A 116 16.09 2.95 -11.57
N ILE A 117 15.37 3.50 -12.56
CA ILE A 117 13.89 3.44 -12.62
C ILE A 117 13.40 1.99 -12.76
N LYS A 118 14.02 1.19 -13.63
CA LYS A 118 13.68 -0.23 -13.81
C LYS A 118 13.93 -1.06 -12.56
N GLU A 119 15.04 -0.81 -11.87
CA GLU A 119 15.39 -1.49 -10.62
C GLU A 119 14.39 -1.16 -9.50
N TYR A 120 13.95 0.10 -9.43
CA TYR A 120 12.93 0.54 -8.48
C TYR A 120 11.56 -0.08 -8.75
N ILE A 121 11.08 -0.06 -10.01
CA ILE A 121 9.83 -0.71 -10.40
C ILE A 121 9.86 -2.19 -10.01
N LYS A 122 10.98 -2.89 -10.30
CA LYS A 122 11.17 -4.28 -9.87
C LYS A 122 11.08 -4.43 -8.35
N GLY A 123 11.71 -3.55 -7.57
CA GLY A 123 11.62 -3.56 -6.10
C GLY A 123 10.21 -3.36 -5.56
N LEU A 124 9.38 -2.55 -6.23
CA LEU A 124 7.96 -2.39 -5.89
C LEU A 124 7.14 -3.65 -6.23
N GLU A 125 7.42 -4.31 -7.36
CA GLU A 125 6.82 -5.59 -7.74
C GLU A 125 7.21 -6.72 -6.79
N ASP A 126 8.49 -6.84 -6.44
CA ASP A 126 9.01 -7.82 -5.47
C ASP A 126 8.37 -7.60 -4.08
N LEU A 127 8.12 -6.35 -3.68
CA LEU A 127 7.40 -5.98 -2.45
C LEU A 127 5.91 -6.36 -2.50
N ARG A 128 5.22 -6.08 -3.61
CA ARG A 128 3.82 -6.46 -3.84
C ARG A 128 3.66 -7.99 -3.85
N SER A 129 4.54 -8.70 -4.54
CA SER A 129 4.61 -10.17 -4.55
C SER A 129 4.84 -10.76 -3.16
N SER A 130 5.68 -10.12 -2.35
CA SER A 130 5.89 -10.50 -0.94
C SER A 130 4.63 -10.33 -0.08
N ALA A 131 3.89 -9.23 -0.28
CA ALA A 131 2.62 -8.98 0.40
C ALA A 131 1.54 -10.02 0.01
N ASP A 132 1.44 -10.34 -1.28
CA ASP A 132 0.55 -11.38 -1.79
C ASP A 132 0.89 -12.77 -1.22
N SER A 133 2.18 -13.12 -1.17
CA SER A 133 2.64 -14.39 -0.59
C SER A 133 2.33 -14.49 0.90
N ALA A 134 2.52 -13.42 1.67
CA ALA A 134 2.16 -13.37 3.08
C ALA A 134 0.64 -13.52 3.27
N SER A 135 -0.17 -12.81 2.47
CA SER A 135 -1.63 -12.90 2.52
C SER A 135 -2.13 -14.30 2.16
N ALA A 136 -1.52 -14.97 1.18
CA ALA A 136 -1.89 -16.32 0.78
C ALA A 136 -1.55 -17.38 1.86
N LYS A 137 -0.51 -17.12 2.67
CA LYS A 137 -0.13 -17.95 3.84
C LYS A 137 -0.95 -17.64 5.09
N GLY A 138 -1.83 -16.65 5.06
CA GLY A 138 -2.62 -16.21 6.21
C GLY A 138 -1.87 -15.31 7.19
N ASP A 139 -0.66 -14.83 6.85
CA ASP A 139 0.04 -13.78 7.59
C ASP A 139 -0.50 -12.41 7.15
N PHE A 140 -1.71 -12.11 7.62
CA PHE A 140 -2.40 -10.85 7.34
C PHE A 140 -1.72 -9.65 7.99
N THR A 141 -0.92 -9.87 9.05
CA THR A 141 -0.18 -8.82 9.77
C THR A 141 0.98 -8.32 8.92
N SER A 142 1.84 -9.21 8.43
CA SER A 142 2.92 -8.85 7.51
C SER A 142 2.35 -8.33 6.19
N ALA A 143 1.39 -9.02 5.58
CA ALA A 143 0.78 -8.59 4.32
C ALA A 143 0.20 -7.17 4.42
N GLY A 144 -0.60 -6.90 5.45
CA GLY A 144 -1.21 -5.60 5.70
C GLY A 144 -0.17 -4.48 5.86
N ARG A 145 0.95 -4.72 6.56
CA ARG A 145 2.05 -3.74 6.67
C ARG A 145 2.71 -3.45 5.32
N LEU A 146 2.96 -4.47 4.49
CA LEU A 146 3.56 -4.28 3.16
C LEU A 146 2.61 -3.53 2.21
N TYR A 147 1.33 -3.91 2.16
CA TYR A 147 0.31 -3.18 1.39
C TYR A 147 0.15 -1.73 1.88
N LYS A 148 0.20 -1.49 3.20
CA LYS A 148 0.15 -0.13 3.79
C LYS A 148 1.29 0.74 3.26
N VAL A 149 2.53 0.23 3.22
CA VAL A 149 3.68 0.98 2.70
C VAL A 149 3.54 1.31 1.22
N LEU A 150 3.08 0.36 0.40
CA LEU A 150 2.78 0.64 -1.02
C LEU A 150 1.65 1.67 -1.17
N PHE A 151 0.58 1.56 -0.37
CA PHE A 151 -0.60 2.42 -0.46
C PHE A 151 -0.33 3.88 -0.07
N VAL A 152 0.41 4.13 1.02
CA VAL A 152 0.69 5.51 1.46
C VAL A 152 1.65 6.24 0.52
N ASN A 153 2.60 5.52 -0.09
CA ASN A 153 3.57 6.08 -1.03
C ASN A 153 3.06 6.11 -2.49
N TYR A 154 1.87 5.57 -2.78
CA TYR A 154 1.39 5.38 -4.17
C TYR A 154 1.35 6.67 -5.01
N GLN A 155 1.16 7.84 -4.38
CA GLN A 155 1.20 9.13 -5.09
C GLN A 155 2.57 9.43 -5.71
N GLU A 156 3.66 8.93 -5.10
CA GLU A 156 5.04 9.07 -5.62
C GLU A 156 5.29 8.15 -6.83
N PHE A 157 4.53 7.07 -6.95
CA PHE A 157 4.67 6.09 -8.04
C PHE A 157 3.98 6.55 -9.34
N ARG A 158 3.22 7.66 -9.31
CA ARG A 158 2.46 8.22 -10.45
C ARG A 158 3.20 8.21 -11.81
N PRO A 159 4.49 8.57 -11.92
CA PRO A 159 5.20 8.57 -13.20
C PRO A 159 5.40 7.17 -13.82
N PHE A 160 5.20 6.10 -13.05
CA PHE A 160 5.51 4.72 -13.42
C PHE A 160 4.28 3.79 -13.33
N THR A 161 3.08 4.31 -13.06
CA THR A 161 1.89 3.49 -12.79
C THR A 161 1.50 2.55 -13.93
N THR A 162 1.77 2.93 -15.18
CA THR A 162 1.55 2.07 -16.36
C THR A 162 2.53 0.90 -16.47
N MET A 163 3.60 0.89 -15.66
CA MET A 163 4.60 -0.18 -15.58
C MET A 163 4.41 -1.07 -14.34
N LEU A 164 3.50 -0.72 -13.44
CA LEU A 164 3.17 -1.49 -12.24
C LEU A 164 2.00 -2.44 -12.51
N SER A 165 2.05 -3.63 -11.93
CA SER A 165 1.02 -4.67 -12.02
C SER A 165 -0.13 -4.47 -11.02
N PHE A 166 -0.10 -3.37 -10.28
CA PHE A 166 -1.04 -3.02 -9.22
C PHE A 166 -1.35 -1.52 -9.26
N ASP A 167 -2.57 -1.16 -8.86
CA ASP A 167 -3.01 0.22 -8.71
C ASP A 167 -3.35 0.56 -7.24
N ARG A 168 -3.86 1.78 -7.01
CA ARG A 168 -4.22 2.23 -5.67
C ARG A 168 -5.42 1.49 -5.09
N ASP A 169 -6.35 1.07 -5.92
CA ASP A 169 -7.61 0.46 -5.50
C ASP A 169 -7.41 -1.02 -5.17
N TYR A 170 -6.53 -1.70 -5.92
CA TYR A 170 -5.94 -2.98 -5.56
C TYR A 170 -5.31 -2.93 -4.16
N LEU A 171 -4.41 -1.96 -3.92
CA LEU A 171 -3.74 -1.82 -2.62
C LEU A 171 -4.73 -1.50 -1.49
N HIS A 172 -5.73 -0.65 -1.75
CA HIS A 172 -6.80 -0.36 -0.80
C HIS A 172 -7.61 -1.60 -0.44
N ALA A 173 -8.05 -2.37 -1.45
CA ALA A 173 -8.83 -3.59 -1.25
C ALA A 173 -8.04 -4.65 -0.47
N LYS A 174 -6.77 -4.86 -0.82
CA LYS A 174 -5.87 -5.80 -0.12
C LYS A 174 -5.60 -5.38 1.33
N LEU A 175 -5.30 -4.11 1.56
CA LEU A 175 -5.11 -3.56 2.90
C LEU A 175 -6.38 -3.70 3.75
N SER A 176 -7.53 -3.34 3.19
CA SER A 176 -8.84 -3.47 3.85
C SER A 176 -9.13 -4.93 4.20
N TYR A 177 -8.90 -5.87 3.28
CA TYR A 177 -9.08 -7.30 3.51
C TYR A 177 -8.24 -7.82 4.69
N CYS A 178 -6.94 -7.50 4.75
CA CYS A 178 -6.09 -7.87 5.88
C CYS A 178 -6.64 -7.34 7.21
N LYS A 179 -7.07 -6.06 7.23
CA LYS A 179 -7.70 -5.43 8.40
C LYS A 179 -9.01 -6.12 8.80
N THR A 180 -9.88 -6.46 7.87
CA THR A 180 -11.15 -7.18 8.11
C THR A 180 -10.91 -8.57 8.70
N ILE A 181 -9.94 -9.33 8.20
CA ILE A 181 -9.63 -10.66 8.74
C ILE A 181 -9.11 -10.57 10.18
N LEU A 182 -8.19 -9.64 10.47
CA LEU A 182 -7.62 -9.47 11.81
C LEU A 182 -8.69 -9.02 12.83
N SER A 183 -9.49 -8.01 12.50
CA SER A 183 -10.57 -7.56 13.40
C SER A 183 -11.63 -8.63 13.60
N GLY A 184 -12.04 -9.33 12.54
CA GLY A 184 -12.99 -10.43 12.57
C GLY A 184 -12.55 -11.59 13.48
N LYS A 185 -11.29 -12.04 13.35
CA LYS A 185 -10.69 -13.04 14.26
C LYS A 185 -10.71 -12.56 15.71
N GLY A 186 -10.34 -11.30 15.96
CA GLY A 186 -10.38 -10.72 17.31
C GLY A 186 -11.79 -10.75 17.92
N PHE A 187 -12.83 -10.39 17.16
CA PHE A 187 -14.24 -10.48 17.62
C PHE A 187 -14.75 -11.91 17.77
N GLU A 188 -14.22 -12.87 17.00
CA GLU A 188 -14.54 -14.29 17.17
C GLU A 188 -13.97 -14.82 18.49
N GLU A 189 -12.69 -14.55 18.77
CA GLU A 189 -12.02 -14.98 19.99
C GLU A 189 -12.60 -14.30 21.24
N TYR A 190 -12.95 -13.02 21.13
CA TYR A 190 -13.62 -12.29 22.20
C TYR A 190 -14.97 -12.93 22.58
N ARG A 191 -15.79 -13.32 21.60
CA ARG A 191 -17.06 -14.02 21.84
C ARG A 191 -16.91 -15.39 22.48
N LYS A 192 -15.75 -16.04 22.33
CA LYS A 192 -15.40 -17.31 23.00
C LYS A 192 -14.84 -17.11 24.41
N GLY A 193 -14.75 -15.87 24.91
CA GLY A 193 -14.09 -15.53 26.17
C GLY A 193 -12.56 -15.60 26.12
N ARG A 194 -11.96 -15.82 24.93
CA ARG A 194 -10.51 -15.97 24.72
C ARG A 194 -9.87 -14.60 24.55
N LEU A 195 -9.86 -13.85 25.66
CA LEU A 195 -9.53 -12.42 25.68
C LEU A 195 -8.08 -12.13 25.30
N SER A 196 -7.12 -13.01 25.59
CA SER A 196 -5.71 -12.78 25.23
C SER A 196 -5.49 -12.89 23.73
N GLU A 197 -6.14 -13.86 23.10
CA GLU A 197 -6.14 -14.13 21.66
C GLU A 197 -6.85 -13.01 20.90
N ALA A 198 -7.99 -12.54 21.42
CA ALA A 198 -8.70 -11.38 20.90
C ALA A 198 -7.82 -10.11 20.89
N ILE A 199 -7.16 -9.81 22.02
CA ILE A 199 -6.23 -8.70 22.15
C ILE A 199 -5.08 -8.82 21.15
N SER A 200 -4.51 -10.03 20.96
CA SER A 200 -3.39 -10.25 20.03
C SER A 200 -3.78 -9.90 18.59
N TYR A 201 -4.94 -10.36 18.10
CA TYR A 201 -5.39 -10.05 16.74
C TYR A 201 -5.67 -8.55 16.52
N TRP A 202 -6.18 -7.87 17.54
CA TRP A 202 -6.40 -6.42 17.49
C TRP A 202 -5.10 -5.60 17.62
N GLN A 203 -4.10 -6.08 18.36
CA GLN A 203 -2.76 -5.48 18.37
C GLN A 203 -2.06 -5.63 17.01
N ASP A 204 -2.21 -6.79 16.37
CA ASP A 204 -1.75 -7.01 15.00
C ASP A 204 -2.42 -6.05 14.01
N TYR A 205 -3.74 -5.86 14.10
CA TYR A 205 -4.46 -4.84 13.34
C TYR A 205 -3.89 -3.43 13.57
N LEU A 206 -3.71 -3.02 14.84
CA LEU A 206 -3.19 -1.70 15.19
C LEU A 206 -1.75 -1.48 14.74
N SER A 207 -0.99 -2.55 14.49
CA SER A 207 0.34 -2.45 13.87
C SER A 207 0.31 -2.07 12.38
N ILE A 208 -0.85 -2.16 11.73
CA ILE A 208 -1.11 -1.72 10.35
C ILE A 208 -1.80 -0.34 10.35
N ASP A 209 -2.70 -0.11 11.31
CA ASP A 209 -3.52 1.10 11.42
C ASP A 209 -3.64 1.58 12.88
N PRO A 210 -2.60 2.24 13.44
CA PRO A 210 -2.58 2.66 14.85
C PRO A 210 -3.66 3.68 15.21
N SER A 211 -4.17 4.40 14.21
CA SER A 211 -5.20 5.43 14.33
C SER A 211 -6.56 4.89 14.76
N ASP A 212 -6.87 3.62 14.48
CA ASP A 212 -8.21 3.06 14.63
C ASP A 212 -8.72 3.07 16.09
N GLU A 213 -9.67 3.95 16.36
CA GLU A 213 -10.21 4.16 17.71
C GLU A 213 -11.10 3.01 18.18
N GLY A 214 -11.79 2.35 17.25
CA GLY A 214 -12.68 1.23 17.56
C GLY A 214 -11.91 0.02 18.03
N ILE A 215 -10.86 -0.35 17.28
CA ILE A 215 -9.97 -1.46 17.65
C ILE A 215 -9.16 -1.13 18.90
N ARG A 216 -8.67 0.11 19.05
CA ARG A 216 -7.98 0.57 20.28
C ARG A 216 -8.88 0.48 21.52
N LYS A 217 -10.16 0.85 21.39
CA LYS A 217 -11.16 0.70 22.47
C LYS A 217 -11.42 -0.78 22.79
N ALA A 218 -11.53 -1.64 21.77
CA ALA A 218 -11.73 -3.08 21.95
C ALA A 218 -10.57 -3.73 22.73
N VAL A 219 -9.31 -3.39 22.40
CA VAL A 219 -8.11 -3.82 23.14
C VAL A 219 -8.17 -3.41 24.61
N ASN A 220 -8.56 -2.16 24.90
CA ASN A 220 -8.66 -1.66 26.27
C ASN A 220 -9.74 -2.43 27.05
N THR A 221 -10.96 -2.54 26.50
CA THR A 221 -12.08 -3.26 27.15
C THR A 221 -11.74 -4.72 27.45
N ALA A 222 -11.19 -5.47 26.48
CA ALA A 222 -10.78 -6.85 26.72
C ALA A 222 -9.60 -6.95 27.71
N SER A 223 -8.70 -5.97 27.72
CA SER A 223 -7.59 -5.94 28.68
C SER A 223 -8.07 -5.78 30.12
N ASP A 224 -9.05 -4.91 30.35
CA ASP A 224 -9.61 -4.69 31.69
C ASP A 224 -10.47 -5.85 32.17
N GLN A 225 -11.32 -6.42 31.29
CA GLN A 225 -12.03 -7.67 31.60
C GLN A 225 -11.08 -8.81 31.97
N ARG A 226 -9.97 -8.97 31.22
CA ARG A 226 -8.95 -9.98 31.51
C ARG A 226 -8.23 -9.75 32.84
N LYS A 227 -8.02 -8.49 33.27
CA LYS A 227 -7.47 -8.18 34.61
C LYS A 227 -8.47 -8.59 35.70
N ASN A 228 -9.73 -8.20 35.55
CA ASN A 228 -10.77 -8.47 36.56
C ASN A 228 -10.97 -9.99 36.75
N LEU A 229 -11.00 -10.77 35.66
CA LEU A 229 -11.11 -12.24 35.72
C LEU A 229 -9.92 -12.92 36.43
N LYS A 230 -8.74 -12.28 36.45
CA LYS A 230 -7.55 -12.74 37.20
C LYS A 230 -7.54 -12.31 38.67
N GLN A 231 -8.45 -11.44 39.08
CA GLN A 231 -8.63 -11.01 40.48
C GLN A 231 -9.76 -11.77 41.18
N THR A 232 -10.61 -12.46 40.41
CA THR A 232 -11.73 -13.28 40.88
C THR A 232 -11.43 -14.79 40.92
N ASN A 233 -10.20 -15.19 40.59
CA ASN A 233 -9.66 -16.56 40.73
C ASN A 233 -8.42 -16.52 41.62
#